data_AF-A0AAV5VSY4-F1
#
_entry.id   AF-A0AAV5VSY4-F1
#
_cell.length_a   1.000
_cell.length_b   1.000
_cell.length_c   1.000
_cell.angle_alpha   90.00
_cell.angle_beta   90.00
_cell.angle_gamma   90.00
#
_symmetry.space_group_name_H-M   'P 1'
#
loop_
_entity.id
_entity.type
_entity.pdbx_description
1 polymer ?
#
loop_
_entity_poly.entity_id
_entity_poly.type
_entity_poly.pdbx_seq_one_letter_code
_entity_poly.pdbx_strand_id
1 'polypeptide(L)'
;MARDKGVYVVGACGWDSIPCDLGVDFLKRNFDGTLAFAETFVTIRMGESGYSLNAGTYDSIILAIKSIREGNQRALSRSIMPQEMPKAKFRPPLRCPMWNLREKALTVWSIPFLGSDKSIVDRSQYYDYHVNGKKPVQVNTYISFRSFCTTSLFAIWMGTFAFFALFSPTRKILHAHPDRISFGIFKKAGPTKEQIKATSFDYFLFGTGWGAGEAVDGERPVKKISAVCHGPDPGYMGTAACISAAALALIDDKDKLPKKGGVFTTASAFRDTRIYEYLKSLGVTFEII
;
A
#
# COMPACT_ATOMS: atom_id res chain seq x y z
N MET A 1 19.72 -5.52 -21.01
CA MET A 1 18.61 -5.50 -20.03
C MET A 1 17.89 -4.14 -20.11
N ALA A 2 16.80 -3.91 -19.34
CA ALA A 2 15.99 -2.67 -19.46
C ALA A 2 16.81 -1.38 -19.31
N ARG A 3 17.78 -1.37 -18.38
CA ARG A 3 18.72 -0.27 -18.17
C ARG A 3 19.55 0.07 -19.41
N ASP A 4 20.12 -0.94 -20.06
CA ASP A 4 20.98 -0.76 -21.23
C ASP A 4 20.19 -0.28 -22.46
N LYS A 5 18.89 -0.60 -22.51
CA LYS A 5 17.97 -0.18 -23.57
C LYS A 5 17.25 1.14 -23.27
N GLY A 6 17.48 1.76 -22.10
CA GLY A 6 16.76 2.96 -21.67
C GLY A 6 15.25 2.73 -21.47
N VAL A 7 14.81 1.48 -21.24
CA VAL A 7 13.41 1.11 -21.06
C VAL A 7 13.04 1.22 -19.58
N TYR A 8 11.88 1.83 -19.29
CA TYR A 8 11.32 1.89 -17.95
C TYR A 8 10.31 0.76 -17.75
N VAL A 9 10.48 0.00 -16.67
CA VAL A 9 9.51 -0.98 -16.19
C VAL A 9 9.10 -0.56 -14.80
N VAL A 10 7.91 0.01 -14.66
CA VAL A 10 7.38 0.43 -13.35
C VAL A 10 6.38 -0.61 -12.89
N GLY A 11 6.67 -1.25 -11.76
CA GLY A 11 5.80 -2.26 -11.17
C GLY A 11 4.82 -1.65 -10.18
N ALA A 12 3.73 -2.39 -9.91
CA ALA A 12 2.77 -2.07 -8.87
C ALA A 12 2.05 -0.71 -9.05
N CYS A 13 1.69 -0.37 -10.29
CA CYS A 13 0.98 0.87 -10.62
C CYS A 13 -0.55 0.84 -10.33
N GLY A 14 -1.03 -0.15 -9.57
CA GLY A 14 -2.44 -0.26 -9.19
C GLY A 14 -2.76 0.44 -7.87
N TRP A 15 -4.02 0.36 -7.46
CA TRP A 15 -4.45 0.92 -6.18
C TRP A 15 -3.81 0.22 -4.96
N ASP A 16 -3.54 -1.08 -5.05
CA ASP A 16 -2.87 -1.84 -3.98
C ASP A 16 -1.35 -1.57 -3.95
N SER A 17 -0.92 -0.30 -4.13
CA SER A 17 0.46 0.18 -4.00
C SER A 17 0.59 1.70 -4.14
N ILE A 18 -0.03 2.34 -5.14
CA ILE A 18 0.15 3.78 -5.40
C ILE A 18 -0.23 4.68 -4.20
N PRO A 19 -1.40 4.53 -3.57
CA PRO A 19 -1.80 5.33 -2.41
C PRO A 19 -0.81 5.24 -1.24
N CYS A 20 -0.22 4.05 -1.02
CA CYS A 20 0.76 3.85 0.04
C CYS A 20 2.13 4.42 -0.34
N ASP A 21 2.67 4.01 -1.50
CA ASP A 21 4.02 4.32 -1.93
C ASP A 21 4.20 5.81 -2.22
N LEU A 22 3.29 6.39 -3.02
CA LEU A 22 3.26 7.84 -3.23
C LEU A 22 2.76 8.58 -1.99
N GLY A 23 1.94 7.97 -1.13
CA GLY A 23 1.53 8.62 0.11
C GLY A 23 2.69 8.85 1.07
N VAL A 24 3.61 7.89 1.21
CA VAL A 24 4.83 8.09 2.02
C VAL A 24 5.71 9.16 1.40
N ASP A 25 5.83 9.21 0.06
CA ASP A 25 6.51 10.30 -0.63
C ASP A 25 5.83 11.67 -0.39
N PHE A 26 4.50 11.71 -0.44
CA PHE A 26 3.69 12.90 -0.16
C PHE A 26 3.91 13.40 1.26
N LEU A 27 3.97 12.51 2.26
CA LEU A 27 4.35 12.88 3.62
C LEU A 27 5.76 13.48 3.65
N LYS A 28 6.75 12.83 3.04
CA LYS A 28 8.15 13.34 3.00
C LYS A 28 8.25 14.73 2.40
N ARG A 29 7.46 15.01 1.35
CA ARG A 29 7.44 16.30 0.65
C ARG A 29 6.84 17.44 1.46
N ASN A 30 5.81 17.14 2.25
CA ASN A 30 5.07 18.13 3.04
C ASN A 30 5.55 18.20 4.50
N PHE A 31 6.52 17.38 4.90
CA PHE A 31 7.06 17.38 6.24
C PHE A 31 8.19 18.40 6.37
N ASP A 32 7.94 19.46 7.15
CA ASP A 32 8.96 20.46 7.48
C ASP A 32 9.99 19.87 8.47
N GLY A 33 11.00 19.19 7.92
CA GLY A 33 12.06 18.52 8.66
C GLY A 33 12.37 17.13 8.08
N THR A 34 12.67 16.17 8.96
CA THR A 34 13.02 14.80 8.54
C THR A 34 12.01 13.78 9.06
N LEU A 35 11.32 13.10 8.15
CA LEU A 35 10.40 12.02 8.51
C LEU A 35 11.17 10.79 9.02
N ALA A 36 10.77 10.25 10.18
CA ALA A 36 11.40 9.06 10.76
C ALA A 36 10.69 7.79 10.31
N PHE A 37 9.37 7.77 10.47
CA PHE A 37 8.52 6.63 10.16
C PHE A 37 7.07 7.06 9.89
N ALA A 38 6.29 6.15 9.30
CA ALA A 38 4.88 6.34 9.03
C ALA A 38 4.05 5.10 9.41
N GLU A 39 2.80 5.33 9.80
CA GLU A 39 1.77 4.30 9.90
C GLU A 39 0.67 4.61 8.89
N THR A 40 0.23 3.63 8.11
CA THR A 40 -0.85 3.80 7.14
C THR A 40 -2.06 2.94 7.46
N PHE A 41 -3.24 3.46 7.18
CA PHE A 41 -4.52 2.83 7.51
C PHE A 41 -5.48 2.95 6.34
N VAL A 42 -5.84 1.81 5.75
CA VAL A 42 -6.82 1.77 4.66
C VAL A 42 -8.20 1.44 5.19
N THR A 43 -9.19 2.21 4.74
CA THR A 43 -10.61 1.99 5.01
C THR A 43 -11.37 2.00 3.69
N ILE A 44 -12.33 1.09 3.55
CA ILE A 44 -13.24 1.04 2.41
C ILE A 44 -14.62 1.46 2.90
N ARG A 45 -15.19 2.49 2.27
CA ARG A 45 -16.56 2.94 2.51
C ARG A 45 -17.45 2.38 1.42
N MET A 46 -18.27 1.42 1.82
CA MET A 46 -19.19 0.72 0.93
C MET A 46 -20.58 1.37 1.00
N GLY A 47 -21.32 1.31 -0.10
CA GLY A 47 -22.74 1.68 -0.12
C GLY A 47 -23.65 0.65 0.56
N GLU A 48 -24.96 0.89 0.53
CA GLU A 48 -25.96 0.03 1.16
C GLU A 48 -25.97 -1.41 0.62
N SER A 49 -25.70 -1.58 -0.68
CA SER A 49 -25.60 -2.90 -1.31
C SER A 49 -24.28 -3.64 -1.00
N GLY A 50 -23.47 -3.10 -0.09
CA GLY A 50 -22.14 -3.60 0.22
C GLY A 50 -21.19 -3.51 -0.98
N TYR A 51 -20.10 -4.27 -0.90
CA TYR A 51 -19.12 -4.36 -1.97
C TYR A 51 -18.63 -5.80 -2.13
N SER A 52 -18.30 -6.20 -3.35
CA SER A 52 -17.69 -7.50 -3.63
C SER A 52 -16.45 -7.34 -4.50
N LEU A 53 -15.48 -8.22 -4.30
CA LEU A 53 -14.21 -8.26 -4.99
C LEU A 53 -14.21 -9.34 -6.07
N ASN A 54 -13.31 -9.21 -7.05
CA ASN A 54 -13.15 -10.24 -8.08
C ASN A 54 -12.48 -11.50 -7.50
N ALA A 55 -12.85 -12.68 -8.01
CA ALA A 55 -12.18 -13.94 -7.68
C ALA A 55 -10.67 -13.93 -7.99
N GLY A 56 -10.20 -13.13 -8.94
CA GLY A 56 -8.76 -12.95 -9.20
C GLY A 56 -7.99 -12.41 -7.99
N THR A 57 -8.61 -11.55 -7.17
CA THR A 57 -8.01 -11.10 -5.90
C THR A 57 -7.94 -12.26 -4.91
N TYR A 58 -9.00 -13.08 -4.83
CA TYR A 58 -9.03 -14.27 -3.98
C TYR A 58 -7.93 -15.27 -4.33
N ASP A 59 -7.74 -15.54 -5.63
CA ASP A 59 -6.69 -16.44 -6.12
C ASP A 59 -5.29 -15.88 -5.86
N SER A 60 -5.13 -14.56 -5.95
CA SER A 60 -3.88 -13.87 -5.63
C SER A 60 -3.50 -14.02 -4.15
N ILE A 61 -4.47 -13.95 -3.23
CA ILE A 61 -4.23 -14.17 -1.80
C ILE A 61 -3.78 -15.62 -1.56
N ILE A 62 -4.43 -16.61 -2.20
CA ILE A 62 -4.04 -18.01 -2.10
C ILE A 62 -2.60 -18.21 -2.58
N LEU A 63 -2.24 -17.61 -3.72
CA LEU A 63 -0.89 -17.68 -4.27
C LEU A 63 0.13 -17.03 -3.33
N ALA A 64 -0.20 -15.87 -2.76
CA ALA A 64 0.65 -15.19 -1.78
C ALA A 64 0.93 -16.08 -0.56
N ILE A 65 -0.10 -16.68 0.04
CA ILE A 65 0.04 -17.62 1.18
C ILE A 65 0.92 -18.81 0.81
N LYS A 66 0.72 -19.38 -0.37
CA LYS A 66 1.57 -20.48 -0.87
C LYS A 66 3.04 -20.05 -0.98
N SER A 67 3.30 -18.87 -1.54
CA SER A 67 4.67 -18.36 -1.71
C SER A 67 5.39 -18.12 -0.37
N ILE A 68 4.64 -17.69 0.66
CA ILE A 68 5.17 -17.51 2.02
C ILE A 68 5.61 -18.87 2.57
N ARG A 69 4.77 -19.91 2.41
CA ARG A 69 5.09 -21.28 2.85
C ARG A 69 6.32 -21.86 2.14
N GLU A 70 6.49 -21.57 0.86
CA GLU A 70 7.65 -22.02 0.08
C GLU A 70 8.96 -21.35 0.51
N GLY A 71 8.92 -20.24 1.28
CA GLY A 71 10.07 -19.68 1.98
C GLY A 71 11.07 -18.90 1.11
N ASN A 72 10.84 -18.78 -0.19
CA ASN A 72 11.77 -18.14 -1.13
C ASN A 72 11.83 -16.61 -1.03
N GLN A 73 10.92 -15.99 -0.27
CA GLN A 73 10.79 -14.53 -0.20
C GLN A 73 12.05 -13.84 0.33
N ARG A 74 12.74 -14.43 1.32
CA ARG A 74 13.96 -13.82 1.89
C ARG A 74 15.11 -13.81 0.88
N ALA A 75 15.26 -14.89 0.12
CA ALA A 75 16.27 -14.98 -0.94
C ALA A 75 15.96 -13.99 -2.07
N LEU A 76 14.69 -13.91 -2.49
CA LEU A 76 14.23 -12.97 -3.50
C LEU A 76 14.47 -11.51 -3.06
N SER A 77 14.09 -11.14 -1.83
CA SER A 77 14.32 -9.80 -1.30
C SER A 77 15.81 -9.44 -1.28
N ARG A 78 16.70 -10.37 -0.91
CA ARG A 78 18.17 -10.16 -0.97
C ARG A 78 18.68 -10.01 -2.40
N SER A 79 18.07 -10.68 -3.37
CA SER A 79 18.47 -10.54 -4.77
C SER A 79 18.07 -9.18 -5.36
N ILE A 80 16.96 -8.60 -4.90
CA ILE A 80 16.44 -7.30 -5.38
C ILE A 80 17.06 -6.13 -4.61
N MET A 81 17.31 -6.31 -3.30
CA MET A 81 17.90 -5.33 -2.39
C MET A 81 19.18 -5.92 -1.75
N PRO A 82 20.28 -6.05 -2.52
CA PRO A 82 21.50 -6.71 -2.05
C PRO A 82 22.33 -5.88 -1.07
N GLN A 83 22.17 -4.56 -1.06
CA GLN A 83 22.92 -3.66 -0.17
C GLN A 83 22.22 -3.51 1.19
N GLU A 84 22.99 -3.18 2.22
CA GLU A 84 22.44 -3.00 3.56
C GLU A 84 21.74 -1.64 3.74
N MET A 85 20.58 -1.68 4.39
CA MET A 85 19.85 -0.50 4.84
C MET A 85 20.20 -0.18 6.30
N PRO A 86 20.29 1.11 6.68
CA PRO A 86 20.60 1.49 8.04
C PRO A 86 19.50 1.00 8.99
N LYS A 87 19.92 0.49 10.15
CA LYS A 87 18.97 0.13 11.21
C LYS A 87 18.37 1.41 11.79
N ALA A 88 17.06 1.60 11.59
CA ALA A 88 16.37 2.74 12.19
C ALA A 88 16.36 2.62 13.71
N LYS A 89 16.85 3.66 14.39
CA LYS A 89 16.84 3.79 15.86
C LYS A 89 15.42 3.97 16.39
N PHE A 90 14.60 4.76 15.68
CA PHE A 90 13.20 4.97 15.97
C PHE A 90 12.34 4.31 14.90
N ARG A 91 11.31 3.59 15.33
CA ARG A 91 10.44 2.78 14.48
C ARG A 91 8.97 3.12 14.78
N PRO A 92 8.04 2.78 13.88
CA PRO A 92 6.63 2.82 14.22
C PRO A 92 6.37 2.05 15.52
N PRO A 93 5.42 2.51 16.35
CA PRO A 93 5.09 1.85 17.61
C PRO A 93 4.67 0.40 17.38
N LEU A 94 5.05 -0.49 18.30
CA LEU A 94 4.52 -1.84 18.33
C LEU A 94 3.05 -1.77 18.73
N ARG A 95 2.18 -2.28 17.86
CA ARG A 95 0.72 -2.32 18.08
C ARG A 95 0.30 -3.75 18.43
N CYS A 96 -0.76 -3.87 19.22
CA CYS A 96 -1.43 -5.16 19.39
C CYS A 96 -1.91 -5.67 18.00
N PRO A 97 -2.05 -6.99 17.77
CA PRO A 97 -2.52 -7.52 16.49
C PRO A 97 -3.90 -6.99 16.07
N MET A 98 -4.71 -6.55 17.04
CA MET A 98 -5.95 -5.83 16.84
C MET A 98 -6.10 -4.77 17.92
N TRP A 99 -6.44 -3.54 17.55
CA TRP A 99 -6.70 -2.46 18.49
C TRP A 99 -7.62 -1.41 17.89
N ASN A 100 -8.19 -0.59 18.77
CA ASN A 100 -8.94 0.59 18.38
C ASN A 100 -7.97 1.77 18.22
N LEU A 101 -7.71 2.17 16.97
CA LEU A 101 -7.00 3.39 16.64
C LEU A 101 -7.91 4.58 16.93
N ARG A 102 -7.37 5.59 17.61
CA ARG A 102 -8.02 6.85 17.91
C ARG A 102 -7.09 8.00 17.57
N GLU A 103 -7.19 8.46 16.33
CA GLU A 103 -6.59 9.71 15.86
C GLU A 103 -7.69 10.74 15.63
N LYS A 104 -7.36 12.04 15.63
CA LYS A 104 -8.34 13.12 15.47
C LYS A 104 -9.21 12.94 14.21
N ALA A 105 -8.60 12.48 13.12
CA ALA A 105 -9.26 12.26 11.85
C ALA A 105 -9.84 10.84 11.67
N LEU A 106 -9.51 9.88 12.55
CA LEU A 106 -9.83 8.48 12.33
C LEU A 106 -10.01 7.70 13.64
N THR A 107 -11.21 7.15 13.86
CA THR A 107 -11.49 6.21 14.95
C THR A 107 -12.02 4.89 14.39
N VAL A 108 -11.18 3.85 14.42
CA VAL A 108 -11.43 2.56 13.75
C VAL A 108 -10.72 1.41 14.46
N TRP A 109 -11.19 0.18 14.25
CA TRP A 109 -10.48 -1.04 14.64
C TRP A 109 -9.54 -1.47 13.52
N SER A 110 -8.28 -1.72 13.85
CA SER A 110 -7.23 -1.98 12.85
C SER A 110 -6.52 -3.30 13.11
N ILE A 111 -6.12 -3.96 12.03
CA ILE A 111 -5.27 -5.14 12.03
C ILE A 111 -4.14 -4.97 10.97
N PRO A 112 -3.00 -5.67 11.12
CA PRO A 112 -1.94 -5.64 10.11
C PRO A 112 -2.43 -5.94 8.69
N PHE A 113 -2.07 -5.07 7.75
CA PHE A 113 -2.29 -5.33 6.34
C PHE A 113 -1.15 -6.19 5.79
N LEU A 114 -1.48 -7.38 5.31
CA LEU A 114 -0.52 -8.37 4.79
C LEU A 114 -0.33 -8.28 3.26
N GLY A 115 -0.75 -7.18 2.65
CA GLY A 115 -0.62 -6.94 1.21
C GLY A 115 0.75 -6.39 0.81
N SER A 116 0.81 -5.82 -0.40
CA SER A 116 2.08 -5.46 -1.04
C SER A 116 2.62 -4.08 -0.64
N ASP A 117 1.78 -3.22 -0.05
CA ASP A 117 2.08 -1.84 0.35
C ASP A 117 3.41 -1.67 1.10
N LYS A 118 3.64 -2.45 2.17
CA LYS A 118 4.89 -2.34 2.91
C LYS A 118 6.11 -2.70 2.06
N SER A 119 6.00 -3.74 1.24
CA SER A 119 7.08 -4.22 0.38
C SER A 119 7.46 -3.21 -0.70
N ILE A 120 6.47 -2.54 -1.30
CA ILE A 120 6.74 -1.50 -2.31
C ILE A 120 7.40 -0.27 -1.69
N VAL A 121 6.93 0.18 -0.52
CA VAL A 121 7.55 1.30 0.20
C VAL A 121 8.99 0.96 0.60
N ASP A 122 9.22 -0.23 1.16
CA ASP A 122 10.57 -0.66 1.56
C ASP A 122 11.55 -0.62 0.35
N ARG A 123 11.08 -1.02 -0.85
CA ARG A 123 11.86 -0.93 -2.09
C ARG A 123 12.09 0.51 -2.56
N SER A 124 11.08 1.38 -2.44
CA SER A 124 11.22 2.81 -2.76
C SER A 124 12.22 3.50 -1.83
N GLN A 125 12.18 3.17 -0.54
CA GLN A 125 13.13 3.71 0.44
C GLN A 125 14.53 3.16 0.25
N TYR A 126 14.67 1.91 -0.17
CA TYR A 126 15.96 1.34 -0.59
C TYR A 126 16.58 2.11 -1.74
N TYR A 127 15.80 2.39 -2.80
CA TYR A 127 16.26 3.21 -3.92
C TYR A 127 16.65 4.62 -3.45
N ASP A 128 15.83 5.25 -2.61
CA ASP A 128 16.09 6.58 -2.07
C ASP A 128 17.39 6.66 -1.27
N TYR A 129 17.67 5.66 -0.46
CA TYR A 129 18.87 5.63 0.35
C TYR A 129 20.13 5.46 -0.50
N HIS A 130 20.15 4.47 -1.40
CA HIS A 130 21.36 4.14 -2.16
C HIS A 130 21.59 5.01 -3.40
N VAL A 131 20.53 5.57 -4.00
CA VAL A 131 20.65 6.37 -5.22
C VAL A 131 20.54 7.85 -4.94
N ASN A 132 19.63 8.25 -4.05
CA ASN A 132 19.35 9.67 -3.78
C ASN A 132 19.99 10.17 -2.47
N GLY A 133 20.64 9.31 -1.69
CA GLY A 133 21.23 9.67 -0.39
C GLY A 133 20.22 10.13 0.66
N LYS A 134 18.94 9.80 0.49
CA LYS A 134 17.87 10.22 1.41
C LYS A 134 17.70 9.24 2.56
N LYS A 135 17.42 9.73 3.77
CA LYS A 135 17.11 8.86 4.91
C LYS A 135 15.86 8.01 4.60
N PRO A 136 15.92 6.69 4.83
CA PRO A 136 14.78 5.81 4.59
C PRO A 136 13.74 5.95 5.71
N VAL A 137 12.47 5.91 5.32
CA VAL A 137 11.33 5.98 6.23
C VAL A 137 10.78 4.58 6.45
N GLN A 138 10.62 4.16 7.70
CA GLN A 138 9.97 2.88 7.99
C GLN A 138 8.45 3.02 7.94
N VAL A 139 7.76 2.08 7.31
CA VAL A 139 6.30 2.05 7.27
C VAL A 139 5.74 0.78 7.91
N ASN A 140 4.65 0.95 8.66
CA ASN A 140 3.72 -0.12 9.02
C ASN A 140 2.35 0.16 8.39
N THR A 141 1.73 -0.87 7.86
CA THR A 141 0.50 -0.77 7.06
C THR A 141 -0.63 -1.57 7.70
N TYR A 142 -1.83 -1.00 7.73
CA TYR A 142 -2.98 -1.57 8.42
C TYR A 142 -4.26 -1.46 7.61
N ILE A 143 -5.14 -2.45 7.76
CA ILE A 143 -6.51 -2.40 7.27
C ILE A 143 -7.45 -2.14 8.45
N SER A 144 -8.44 -1.29 8.23
CA SER A 144 -9.25 -0.73 9.28
C SER A 144 -10.75 -0.84 9.00
N PHE A 145 -11.52 -1.14 10.05
CA PHE A 145 -12.97 -1.27 10.02
C PHE A 145 -13.61 -0.45 11.13
N ARG A 146 -14.87 -0.02 10.96
CA ARG A 146 -15.57 0.78 11.98
C ARG A 146 -15.94 -0.01 13.24
N SER A 147 -16.12 -1.32 13.14
CA SER A 147 -16.65 -2.17 14.21
C SER A 147 -15.65 -3.22 14.68
N PHE A 148 -15.57 -3.42 16.00
CA PHE A 148 -14.82 -4.51 16.62
C PHE A 148 -15.30 -5.88 16.14
N CYS A 149 -16.63 -6.04 16.02
CA CYS A 149 -17.24 -7.29 15.61
C CYS A 149 -16.84 -7.65 14.16
N THR A 150 -16.99 -6.70 13.24
CA THR A 150 -16.56 -6.89 11.83
C THR A 150 -15.07 -7.21 11.73
N THR A 151 -14.24 -6.51 12.51
CA THR A 151 -12.79 -6.75 12.52
C THR A 151 -12.45 -8.15 13.04
N SER A 152 -13.10 -8.57 14.13
CA SER A 152 -12.94 -9.91 14.72
C SER A 152 -13.37 -11.01 13.75
N LEU A 153 -14.53 -10.88 13.12
CA LEU A 153 -15.03 -11.83 12.14
C LEU A 153 -14.10 -11.92 10.92
N PHE A 154 -13.63 -10.78 10.41
CA PHE A 154 -12.69 -10.74 9.30
C PHE A 154 -11.35 -11.39 9.67
N ALA A 155 -10.80 -11.11 10.85
CA ALA A 155 -9.54 -11.69 11.31
C ALA A 155 -9.63 -13.21 11.47
N ILE A 156 -10.72 -13.71 12.07
CA ILE A 156 -11.00 -15.15 12.20
C ILE A 156 -11.11 -15.77 10.81
N TRP A 157 -11.92 -15.18 9.91
CA TRP A 157 -12.10 -15.67 8.56
C TRP A 157 -10.77 -15.72 7.79
N MET A 158 -9.97 -14.66 7.82
CA MET A 158 -8.65 -14.60 7.19
C MET A 158 -7.68 -15.65 7.75
N GLY A 159 -7.67 -15.86 9.07
CA GLY A 159 -6.83 -16.87 9.71
C GLY A 159 -7.21 -18.29 9.30
N THR A 160 -8.50 -18.61 9.33
CA THR A 160 -9.04 -19.91 8.89
C THR A 160 -8.79 -20.12 7.40
N PHE A 161 -9.06 -19.11 6.57
CA PHE A 161 -8.81 -19.13 5.13
C PHE A 161 -7.34 -19.37 4.82
N ALA A 162 -6.43 -18.64 5.48
CA ALA A 162 -5.00 -18.79 5.30
C ALA A 162 -4.52 -20.19 5.69
N PHE A 163 -4.99 -20.72 6.82
CA PHE A 163 -4.67 -22.08 7.26
C PHE A 163 -5.08 -23.12 6.20
N PHE A 164 -6.30 -23.06 5.69
CA PHE A 164 -6.77 -24.00 4.67
C PHE A 164 -6.11 -23.80 3.30
N ALA A 165 -5.65 -22.60 2.95
CA ALA A 165 -4.93 -22.35 1.71
C ALA A 165 -3.56 -23.05 1.65
N LEU A 166 -2.98 -23.37 2.82
CA LEU A 166 -1.69 -24.06 2.90
C LEU A 166 -1.76 -25.49 2.35
N PHE A 167 -2.88 -26.20 2.53
CA PHE A 167 -3.00 -27.62 2.15
C PHE A 167 -3.55 -27.79 0.74
N SER A 168 -2.93 -28.68 -0.05
CA SER A 168 -3.29 -28.86 -1.46
C SER A 168 -4.74 -29.31 -1.71
N PRO A 169 -5.33 -30.26 -0.94
CA PRO A 169 -6.71 -30.67 -1.17
C PRO A 169 -7.72 -29.55 -0.87
N THR A 170 -7.57 -28.87 0.26
CA THR A 170 -8.46 -27.79 0.68
C THR A 170 -8.32 -26.57 -0.21
N ARG A 171 -7.12 -26.25 -0.69
CA ARG A 171 -6.91 -25.19 -1.68
C ARG A 171 -7.71 -25.40 -2.97
N LYS A 172 -7.86 -26.65 -3.46
CA LYS A 172 -8.72 -26.94 -4.62
C LYS A 172 -10.19 -26.58 -4.34
N ILE A 173 -10.66 -26.84 -3.13
CA ILE A 173 -12.02 -26.47 -2.68
C ILE A 173 -12.16 -24.95 -2.60
N LEU A 174 -11.16 -24.25 -2.04
CA LEU A 174 -11.13 -22.79 -1.99
C LEU A 174 -11.31 -22.18 -3.40
N HIS A 175 -10.53 -22.64 -4.38
CA HIS A 175 -10.65 -22.18 -5.77
C HIS A 175 -12.00 -22.52 -6.44
N ALA A 176 -12.61 -23.64 -6.08
CA ALA A 176 -13.86 -24.08 -6.68
C ALA A 176 -15.07 -23.21 -6.25
N HIS A 177 -15.06 -22.70 -5.02
CA HIS A 177 -16.21 -22.04 -4.40
C HIS A 177 -15.86 -20.71 -3.70
N PRO A 178 -15.24 -19.74 -4.40
CA PRO A 178 -14.82 -18.47 -3.79
C PRO A 178 -16.00 -17.69 -3.21
N ASP A 179 -17.16 -17.72 -3.84
CA ASP A 179 -18.40 -17.06 -3.42
C ASP A 179 -18.95 -17.63 -2.11
N ARG A 180 -19.04 -18.96 -2.00
CA ARG A 180 -19.59 -19.61 -0.79
C ARG A 180 -18.64 -19.46 0.39
N ILE A 181 -17.34 -19.63 0.16
CA ILE A 181 -16.32 -19.62 1.22
C ILE A 181 -16.07 -18.22 1.76
N SER A 182 -16.26 -17.21 0.91
CA SER A 182 -16.14 -15.80 1.32
C SER A 182 -17.46 -15.14 1.68
N PHE A 183 -18.56 -15.91 1.78
CA PHE A 183 -19.90 -15.38 2.08
C PHE A 183 -20.32 -14.24 1.13
N GLY A 184 -19.98 -14.39 -0.17
CA GLY A 184 -20.32 -13.44 -1.21
C GLY A 184 -19.38 -12.23 -1.32
N ILE A 185 -18.32 -12.15 -0.51
CA ILE A 185 -17.32 -11.07 -0.63
C ILE A 185 -16.53 -11.20 -1.93
N PHE A 186 -16.11 -12.39 -2.32
CA PHE A 186 -15.38 -12.63 -3.58
C PHE A 186 -16.27 -13.35 -4.59
N LYS A 187 -16.47 -12.75 -5.76
CA LYS A 187 -17.31 -13.27 -6.83
C LYS A 187 -16.55 -13.34 -8.14
N LYS A 188 -16.82 -14.37 -8.96
CA LYS A 188 -16.24 -14.46 -10.32
C LYS A 188 -16.66 -13.28 -11.21
N ALA A 189 -17.92 -12.86 -11.08
CA ALA A 189 -18.45 -11.69 -11.80
C ALA A 189 -17.93 -10.35 -11.27
N GLY A 190 -17.37 -10.32 -10.05
CA GLY A 190 -17.03 -9.07 -9.35
C GLY A 190 -18.28 -8.31 -8.84
N PRO A 191 -18.10 -7.03 -8.46
CA PRO A 191 -19.17 -6.15 -8.02
C PRO A 191 -20.02 -5.63 -9.17
N THR A 192 -21.26 -5.23 -8.86
CA THR A 192 -22.13 -4.56 -9.81
C THR A 192 -21.70 -3.11 -10.04
N LYS A 193 -22.21 -2.48 -11.09
CA LYS A 193 -21.95 -1.06 -11.38
C LYS A 193 -22.45 -0.15 -10.25
N GLU A 194 -23.55 -0.49 -9.59
CA GLU A 194 -24.03 0.28 -8.42
C GLU A 194 -23.06 0.16 -7.25
N GLN A 195 -22.58 -1.06 -6.95
CA GLN A 195 -21.60 -1.28 -5.88
C GLN A 195 -20.30 -0.53 -6.12
N ILE A 196 -19.79 -0.52 -7.36
CA ILE A 196 -18.59 0.24 -7.74
C ILE A 196 -18.82 1.75 -7.52
N LYS A 197 -19.94 2.29 -7.99
CA LYS A 197 -20.24 3.74 -7.88
C LYS A 197 -20.45 4.19 -6.43
N ALA A 198 -21.02 3.34 -5.59
CA ALA A 198 -21.31 3.66 -4.20
C ALA A 198 -20.14 3.38 -3.24
N THR A 199 -19.02 2.85 -3.76
CA THR A 199 -17.84 2.51 -2.96
C THR A 199 -16.72 3.51 -3.17
N SER A 200 -16.04 3.87 -2.09
CA SER A 200 -14.84 4.70 -2.08
C SER A 200 -13.83 4.16 -1.08
N PHE A 201 -12.58 4.62 -1.15
CA PHE A 201 -11.59 4.33 -0.12
C PHE A 201 -11.09 5.62 0.53
N ASP A 202 -10.59 5.49 1.75
CA ASP A 202 -9.62 6.41 2.31
C ASP A 202 -8.39 5.66 2.76
N TYR A 203 -7.26 6.25 2.48
CA TYR A 203 -5.96 5.75 2.86
C TYR A 203 -5.30 6.82 3.73
N PHE A 204 -5.39 6.66 5.05
CA PHE A 204 -4.82 7.60 6.01
C PHE A 204 -3.34 7.31 6.20
N LEU A 205 -2.53 8.37 6.27
CA LEU A 205 -1.09 8.29 6.48
C LEU A 205 -0.70 9.19 7.65
N PHE A 206 -0.10 8.60 8.67
CA PHE A 206 0.38 9.32 9.84
C PHE A 206 1.90 9.25 9.89
N GLY A 207 2.54 10.40 9.69
CA GLY A 207 3.98 10.55 9.74
C GLY A 207 4.45 11.06 11.09
N THR A 208 5.56 10.54 11.59
CA THR A 208 6.27 11.09 12.76
C THR A 208 7.74 11.30 12.41
N GLY A 209 8.30 12.43 12.82
CA GLY A 209 9.66 12.82 12.49
C GLY A 209 10.18 13.95 13.37
N TRP A 210 11.27 14.55 12.90
CA TRP A 210 11.95 15.67 13.54
C TRP A 210 11.68 16.97 12.80
N GLY A 211 11.50 18.06 13.53
CA GLY A 211 11.41 19.41 12.97
C GLY A 211 12.69 19.83 12.24
N ALA A 212 12.59 20.90 11.46
CA ALA A 212 13.76 21.52 10.84
C ALA A 212 14.76 21.98 11.92
N GLY A 213 16.02 21.56 11.78
CA GLY A 213 17.10 21.88 12.73
C GLY A 213 17.21 20.97 13.96
N GLU A 214 16.27 20.05 14.18
CA GLU A 214 16.37 19.05 15.25
C GLU A 214 17.42 17.98 14.94
N ALA A 215 18.03 17.45 16.01
CA ALA A 215 19.04 16.40 15.90
C ALA A 215 18.43 15.06 15.48
N VAL A 216 18.44 14.79 14.18
CA VAL A 216 18.01 13.52 13.59
C VAL A 216 18.76 12.35 14.24
N ASP A 217 18.01 11.34 14.70
CA ASP A 217 18.49 10.18 15.47
C ASP A 217 19.12 10.49 16.84
N GLY A 218 19.39 11.74 17.18
CA GLY A 218 19.82 12.17 18.51
C GLY A 218 18.68 12.12 19.52
N GLU A 219 17.53 12.67 19.12
CA GLU A 219 16.34 12.79 19.96
C GLU A 219 15.18 11.93 19.45
N ARG A 220 14.17 11.70 20.30
CA ARG A 220 12.96 10.98 19.90
C ARG A 220 12.13 11.89 18.98
N PRO A 221 11.70 11.42 17.78
CA PRO A 221 10.88 12.23 16.89
C PRO A 221 9.50 12.47 17.51
N VAL A 222 9.05 13.72 17.53
CA VAL A 222 7.77 14.15 18.13
C VAL A 222 6.87 14.91 17.16
N LYS A 223 7.44 15.51 16.11
CA LYS A 223 6.66 16.26 15.11
C LYS A 223 5.84 15.28 14.29
N LYS A 224 4.54 15.56 14.17
CA LYS A 224 3.57 14.73 13.45
C LYS A 224 3.03 15.45 12.21
N ILE A 225 2.67 14.68 11.21
CA ILE A 225 1.91 15.11 10.04
C ILE A 225 0.87 14.03 9.73
N SER A 226 -0.30 14.45 9.27
CA SER A 226 -1.33 13.52 8.81
C SER A 226 -1.69 13.87 7.38
N ALA A 227 -1.91 12.86 6.56
CA ALA A 227 -2.45 13.00 5.23
C ALA A 227 -3.53 11.95 4.99
N VAL A 228 -4.39 12.22 4.02
CA VAL A 228 -5.34 11.24 3.51
C VAL A 228 -5.23 11.19 2.00
N CYS A 229 -5.18 9.98 1.45
CA CYS A 229 -5.47 9.74 0.05
C CYS A 229 -6.91 9.26 -0.06
N HIS A 230 -7.76 10.03 -0.75
CA HIS A 230 -9.15 9.67 -1.01
C HIS A 230 -9.31 9.27 -2.48
N GLY A 231 -10.24 8.36 -2.77
CA GLY A 231 -10.59 8.04 -4.14
C GLY A 231 -11.82 7.16 -4.31
N PRO A 232 -12.21 6.89 -5.56
CA PRO A 232 -13.34 6.02 -5.88
C PRO A 232 -13.02 4.57 -5.50
N ASP A 233 -13.96 3.66 -5.71
CA ASP A 233 -13.78 2.22 -5.53
C ASP A 233 -12.33 1.71 -5.77
N PRO A 234 -11.71 1.01 -4.80
CA PRO A 234 -10.30 0.59 -4.89
C PRO A 234 -10.04 -0.45 -6.00
N GLY A 235 -11.01 -1.33 -6.27
CA GLY A 235 -10.79 -2.51 -7.11
C GLY A 235 -10.78 -2.22 -8.62
N TYR A 236 -11.62 -1.29 -9.07
CA TYR A 236 -11.86 -1.02 -10.48
C TYR A 236 -11.52 0.43 -10.81
N MET A 237 -12.34 1.39 -10.37
CA MET A 237 -12.18 2.79 -10.77
C MET A 237 -10.87 3.38 -10.25
N GLY A 238 -10.53 3.13 -8.99
CA GLY A 238 -9.29 3.59 -8.36
C GLY A 238 -8.06 2.93 -8.96
N THR A 239 -8.12 1.63 -9.25
CA THR A 239 -7.01 0.93 -9.93
C THR A 239 -6.82 1.42 -11.37
N ALA A 240 -7.91 1.63 -12.13
CA ALA A 240 -7.84 2.18 -13.48
C ALA A 240 -7.29 3.63 -13.48
N ALA A 241 -7.68 4.44 -12.49
CA ALA A 241 -7.14 5.79 -12.29
C ALA A 241 -5.64 5.76 -12.01
N CYS A 242 -5.20 4.89 -11.09
CA CYS A 242 -3.79 4.69 -10.75
C CYS A 242 -2.94 4.29 -11.96
N ILE A 243 -3.40 3.31 -12.74
CA ILE A 243 -2.69 2.83 -13.94
C ILE A 243 -2.64 3.93 -15.01
N SER A 244 -3.74 4.64 -15.23
CA SER A 244 -3.82 5.72 -16.23
C SER A 244 -2.91 6.88 -15.85
N ALA A 245 -2.88 7.28 -14.57
CA ALA A 245 -1.99 8.32 -14.08
C ALA A 245 -0.50 7.93 -14.23
N ALA A 246 -0.15 6.68 -13.95
CA ALA A 246 1.21 6.17 -14.17
C ALA A 246 1.60 6.16 -15.65
N ALA A 247 0.66 5.81 -16.55
CA ALA A 247 0.90 5.86 -17.99
C ALA A 247 1.11 7.30 -18.48
N LEU A 248 0.29 8.25 -18.03
CA LEU A 248 0.46 9.68 -18.34
C LEU A 248 1.81 10.20 -17.84
N ALA A 249 2.21 9.87 -16.61
CA ALA A 249 3.53 10.24 -16.09
C ALA A 249 4.69 9.67 -16.92
N LEU A 250 4.58 8.43 -17.41
CA LEU A 250 5.60 7.84 -18.29
C LEU A 250 5.71 8.51 -19.65
N ILE A 251 4.58 8.97 -20.22
CA ILE A 251 4.52 9.51 -21.57
C ILE A 251 4.86 11.01 -21.57
N ASP A 252 4.28 11.76 -20.63
CA ASP A 252 4.26 13.22 -20.65
C ASP A 252 5.35 13.86 -19.78
N ASP A 253 5.95 13.12 -18.84
CA ASP A 253 6.97 13.63 -17.90
C ASP A 253 8.33 12.92 -18.05
N LYS A 254 8.70 12.55 -19.28
CA LYS A 254 9.94 11.82 -19.59
C LYS A 254 11.21 12.49 -19.05
N ASP A 255 11.24 13.81 -19.02
CA ASP A 255 12.33 14.63 -18.50
C ASP A 255 12.46 14.58 -16.97
N LYS A 256 11.40 14.16 -16.28
CA LYS A 256 11.33 14.06 -14.81
C LYS A 256 11.46 12.62 -14.29
N LEU A 257 11.51 11.63 -15.20
CA LEU A 257 11.81 10.24 -14.85
C LEU A 257 13.29 10.08 -14.44
N PRO A 258 13.66 8.99 -13.72
CA PRO A 258 15.06 8.69 -13.42
C PRO A 258 15.94 8.71 -14.67
N LYS A 259 17.12 9.32 -14.60
CA LYS A 259 18.01 9.57 -15.78
C LYS A 259 18.39 8.34 -16.61
N LYS A 260 18.21 7.12 -16.07
CA LYS A 260 18.49 5.86 -16.76
C LYS A 260 17.25 4.99 -16.69
N GLY A 261 16.98 4.25 -17.77
CA GLY A 261 15.99 3.18 -17.76
C GLY A 261 16.30 2.12 -16.69
N GLY A 262 15.34 1.27 -16.39
CA GLY A 262 15.43 0.31 -15.29
C GLY A 262 14.08 -0.18 -14.79
N VAL A 263 14.13 -0.91 -13.68
CA VAL A 263 12.94 -1.41 -13.00
C VAL A 263 12.72 -0.56 -11.74
N PHE A 264 11.58 0.08 -11.64
CA PHE A 264 11.29 1.06 -10.59
C PHE A 264 9.98 0.74 -9.86
N THR A 265 9.90 1.23 -8.63
CA THR A 265 8.63 1.38 -7.91
C THR A 265 7.95 2.68 -8.33
N THR A 266 6.70 2.87 -7.91
CA THR A 266 5.92 4.05 -8.25
C THR A 266 6.53 5.34 -7.69
N ALA A 267 6.95 5.37 -6.42
CA ALA A 267 7.59 6.55 -5.84
C ALA A 267 8.99 6.80 -6.42
N SER A 268 9.78 5.75 -6.68
CA SER A 268 11.11 5.93 -7.29
C SER A 268 11.04 6.45 -8.73
N ALA A 269 10.01 6.07 -9.50
CA ALA A 269 9.82 6.53 -10.87
C ALA A 269 9.14 7.89 -10.97
N PHE A 270 8.09 8.12 -10.17
CA PHE A 270 7.12 9.18 -10.46
C PHE A 270 7.13 10.35 -9.49
N ARG A 271 7.87 10.31 -8.38
CA ARG A 271 7.80 11.38 -7.37
C ARG A 271 8.01 12.77 -7.93
N ASP A 272 8.93 12.95 -8.87
CA ASP A 272 9.30 14.25 -9.42
C ASP A 272 8.44 14.62 -10.65
N THR A 273 7.55 13.73 -11.09
CA THR A 273 6.59 13.93 -12.19
C THR A 273 5.30 14.63 -11.72
N ARG A 274 4.35 14.86 -12.64
CA ARG A 274 3.00 15.38 -12.35
C ARG A 274 2.02 14.30 -11.88
N ILE A 275 2.50 13.14 -11.40
CA ILE A 275 1.66 12.00 -11.01
C ILE A 275 0.51 12.37 -10.05
N TYR A 276 0.74 13.26 -9.09
CA TYR A 276 -0.31 13.71 -8.16
C TYR A 276 -1.41 14.53 -8.85
N GLU A 277 -1.07 15.30 -9.89
CA GLU A 277 -2.03 16.06 -10.70
C GLU A 277 -2.87 15.12 -11.56
N TYR A 278 -2.25 14.12 -12.20
CA TYR A 278 -2.97 13.10 -12.98
C TYR A 278 -3.91 12.28 -12.10
N LEU A 279 -3.44 11.82 -10.94
CA LEU A 279 -4.27 11.12 -9.96
C LEU A 279 -5.46 11.99 -9.55
N LYS A 280 -5.23 13.27 -9.23
CA LYS A 280 -6.30 14.22 -8.87
C LYS A 280 -7.32 14.37 -9.98
N SER A 281 -6.87 14.49 -11.24
CA SER A 281 -7.77 14.60 -12.41
C SER A 281 -8.64 13.36 -12.62
N LEU A 282 -8.21 12.22 -12.08
CA LEU A 282 -8.90 10.92 -12.15
C LEU A 282 -9.62 10.56 -10.84
N GLY A 283 -9.77 11.52 -9.92
CA GLY A 283 -10.52 11.37 -8.69
C GLY A 283 -9.77 10.74 -7.52
N VAL A 284 -8.43 10.61 -7.61
CA VAL A 284 -7.58 10.16 -6.49
C VAL A 284 -6.79 11.36 -5.95
N THR A 285 -7.12 11.84 -4.76
CA THR A 285 -6.54 13.07 -4.19
C THR A 285 -5.71 12.76 -2.94
N PHE A 286 -4.63 13.53 -2.73
CA PHE A 286 -3.82 13.51 -1.51
C PHE A 286 -3.92 14.88 -0.83
N GLU A 287 -4.24 14.87 0.47
CA GLU A 287 -4.51 16.08 1.25
C GLU A 287 -3.86 15.97 2.64
N ILE A 288 -3.36 17.09 3.16
CA ILE A 288 -2.86 17.20 4.54
C ILE A 288 -4.05 17.53 5.46
N ILE A 289 -4.12 16.88 6.63
CA ILE A 289 -5.22 16.99 7.60
C ILE A 289 -4.75 17.19 9.05
#